data_AF-A0A8S0Z572-F1
#
_entry.id   AF-A0A8S0Z572-F1
#
_cell.length_a   1.000
_cell.length_b   1.000
_cell.length_c   1.000
_cell.angle_alpha   90.00
_cell.angle_beta   90.00
_cell.angle_gamma   90.00
#
_symmetry.space_group_name_H-M   'P 1'
#
loop_
_entity.id
_entity.type
_entity.pdbx_description
1 polymer ?
#
loop_
_entity_poly.entity_id
_entity_poly.type
_entity_poly.pdbx_seq_one_letter_code
_entity_poly.pdbx_strand_id
1 'polypeptide(L)'
;MNSVLGLTSKNPSWDLNKSKFEEIDDLPFMASLGPVLTILAVYLVFVMKIGPVFMRKRQGYKLTYTLLIYNAVQVAISVYLVYRFFMDLLMMGLVPRHCYMDEGPSRSRILFSTYLYWTAKLTELLDTVFFVLRKKDKQITFLHLYHHTVMVIGTWALLKYWPSHTLVFIGFLNSLVHVFMYTYYGLAALGPNVAKYLTWKKHMTKFQLVSYNIK
;
A
#
# COMPACT_ATOMS: atom_id res chain seq x y z
N MET A 1 23.14 -24.76 46.88
CA MET A 1 21.69 -24.56 46.92
C MET A 1 21.27 -23.93 45.60
N ASN A 2 20.38 -24.61 44.89
CA ASN A 2 20.01 -24.36 43.50
C ASN A 2 19.22 -23.06 43.34
N SER A 3 19.66 -22.16 42.44
CA SER A 3 18.75 -21.27 41.72
C SER A 3 18.52 -21.87 40.33
N VAL A 4 17.62 -22.86 40.30
CA VAL A 4 16.97 -23.40 39.10
C VAL A 4 16.13 -22.28 38.48
N LEU A 5 16.19 -22.13 37.16
CA LEU A 5 15.60 -21.07 36.31
C LEU A 5 16.58 -19.92 36.01
N GLY A 6 17.42 -20.14 35.00
CA GLY A 6 18.18 -19.11 34.27
C GLY A 6 17.26 -18.16 33.48
N LEU A 7 16.29 -17.55 34.14
CA LEU A 7 15.49 -16.46 33.61
C LEU A 7 16.24 -15.16 33.88
N THR A 8 17.25 -14.86 33.07
CA THR A 8 17.65 -13.46 32.88
C THR A 8 16.41 -12.73 32.36
N SER A 9 15.81 -11.85 33.16
CA SER A 9 14.78 -10.94 32.66
C SER A 9 15.47 -9.95 31.72
N LYS A 10 15.73 -10.38 30.48
CA LYS A 10 15.92 -9.44 29.38
C LYS A 10 14.58 -8.73 29.26
N ASN A 11 14.46 -7.59 29.92
CA ASN A 11 13.46 -6.60 29.56
C ASN A 11 13.74 -6.33 28.09
N PRO A 12 12.86 -6.71 27.14
CA PRO A 12 13.04 -6.32 25.77
C PRO A 12 13.03 -4.79 25.80
N SER A 13 14.16 -4.16 25.53
CA SER A 13 14.20 -2.72 25.30
C SER A 13 13.37 -2.51 24.05
N TRP A 14 12.09 -2.16 24.21
CA TRP A 14 11.16 -1.86 23.13
C TRP A 14 11.62 -0.55 22.48
N ASP A 15 12.68 -0.65 21.69
CA ASP A 15 13.18 0.44 20.88
C ASP A 15 12.33 0.49 19.61
N LEU A 16 11.35 1.39 19.59
CA LEU A 16 10.43 1.60 18.48
C LEU A 16 11.15 2.03 17.18
N ASN A 17 12.42 2.43 17.28
CA ASN A 17 13.21 2.78 16.11
C ASN A 17 13.98 1.58 15.53
N LYS A 18 14.11 0.48 16.27
CA LYS A 18 14.74 -0.74 15.75
C LYS A 18 13.72 -1.65 15.11
N SER A 19 14.01 -2.09 13.88
CA SER A 19 13.21 -3.12 13.24
C SER A 19 13.60 -4.51 13.74
N LYS A 20 12.80 -5.50 13.37
CA LYS A 20 13.12 -6.92 13.59
C LYS A 20 14.38 -7.36 12.82
N PHE A 21 14.72 -6.68 11.73
CA PHE A 21 15.77 -7.03 10.80
C PHE A 21 16.52 -5.77 10.37
N GLU A 22 17.77 -5.62 10.81
CA GLU A 22 18.58 -4.40 10.61
C GLU A 22 18.64 -3.95 9.14
N GLU A 23 18.50 -4.88 8.18
CA GLU A 23 18.45 -4.58 6.75
C GLU A 23 17.31 -3.62 6.33
N ILE A 24 16.28 -3.48 7.17
CA ILE A 24 15.15 -2.58 6.94
C ILE A 24 15.47 -1.16 7.42
N ASP A 25 16.31 -0.99 8.44
CA ASP A 25 16.55 0.30 9.09
C ASP A 25 17.30 1.29 8.18
N ASP A 26 18.11 0.76 7.26
CA ASP A 26 18.84 1.52 6.25
C ASP A 26 17.96 1.97 5.08
N LEU A 27 16.74 1.43 4.95
CA LEU A 27 15.85 1.81 3.85
C LEU A 27 15.23 3.20 4.08
N PRO A 28 15.01 3.99 3.01
CA PRO A 28 14.37 5.30 3.12
C PRO A 28 13.03 5.22 3.87
N PHE A 29 12.81 6.16 4.79
CA PHE A 29 11.60 6.26 5.64
C PHE A 29 11.33 5.08 6.58
N MET A 30 12.26 4.13 6.71
CA MET A 30 12.13 3.00 7.62
C MET A 30 12.87 3.22 8.94
N ALA A 31 13.84 4.14 9.00
CA ALA A 31 14.58 4.47 10.23
C ALA A 31 13.70 4.93 11.40
N SER A 32 12.60 5.65 11.14
CA SER A 32 11.66 6.06 12.19
C SER A 32 10.23 6.25 11.64
N LEU A 33 9.25 6.18 12.55
CA LEU A 33 7.84 6.38 12.22
C LEU A 33 7.49 7.85 11.96
N GLY A 34 8.29 8.79 12.49
CA GLY A 34 8.03 10.24 12.45
C GLY A 34 7.78 10.82 11.05
N PRO A 35 8.67 10.56 10.05
CA PRO A 35 8.48 11.04 8.68
C PRO A 35 7.17 10.54 8.05
N VAL A 36 6.81 9.27 8.26
CA VAL A 36 5.58 8.67 7.70
C VAL A 36 4.34 9.31 8.31
N LEU A 37 4.33 9.51 9.63
CA LEU A 37 3.23 10.22 10.30
C LEU A 37 3.12 11.68 9.85
N THR A 38 4.25 12.33 9.59
CA THR A 38 4.27 13.71 9.08
C THR A 38 3.65 13.78 7.69
N ILE A 39 4.02 12.87 6.78
CA ILE A 39 3.42 12.77 5.45
C ILE A 39 1.91 12.56 5.56
N LEU A 40 1.46 11.64 6.41
CA LEU A 40 0.03 11.35 6.59
C LEU A 40 -0.74 12.52 7.23
N ALA A 41 -0.14 13.23 8.19
CA ALA A 41 -0.74 14.40 8.80
C ALA A 41 -0.93 15.52 7.76
N VAL A 42 0.11 15.83 6.98
CA VAL A 42 0.04 16.82 5.90
C VAL A 42 -1.00 16.41 4.86
N TYR A 43 -1.01 15.13 4.48
CA TYR A 43 -1.98 14.55 3.57
C TYR A 43 -3.43 14.71 4.06
N LEU A 44 -3.73 14.33 5.31
CA LEU A 44 -5.07 14.44 5.89
C LEU A 44 -5.52 15.89 6.00
N VAL A 45 -4.63 16.79 6.45
CA VAL A 45 -4.91 18.24 6.51
C VAL A 45 -5.20 18.79 5.12
N PHE A 46 -4.45 18.36 4.11
CA PHE A 46 -4.68 18.76 2.72
C PHE A 46 -6.04 18.27 2.22
N VAL A 47 -6.34 16.97 2.34
CA VAL A 47 -7.56 16.38 1.80
C VAL A 47 -8.82 16.86 2.52
N MET A 48 -8.77 17.03 3.85
CA MET A 48 -9.95 17.37 4.65
C MET A 48 -10.21 18.87 4.77
N LYS A 49 -9.16 19.70 4.77
CA LYS A 49 -9.29 21.14 5.01
C LYS A 49 -8.77 21.99 3.86
N ILE A 50 -7.47 21.94 3.57
CA ILE A 50 -6.83 22.93 2.68
C ILE A 50 -7.36 22.80 1.25
N GLY A 51 -7.36 21.59 0.71
CA GLY A 51 -7.78 21.31 -0.67
C GLY A 51 -9.26 21.67 -0.92
N PRO A 52 -10.22 21.23 -0.10
CA PRO A 52 -11.62 21.62 -0.25
C PRO A 52 -11.86 23.13 -0.14
N VAL A 53 -11.17 23.81 0.79
CA VAL A 53 -11.26 25.28 0.93
C VAL A 53 -10.69 25.98 -0.29
N PHE A 54 -9.53 25.55 -0.77
CA PHE A 54 -8.88 26.07 -1.98
C PHE A 54 -9.74 25.88 -3.23
N MET A 55 -10.41 24.73 -3.35
CA MET A 55 -11.25 24.38 -4.49
C MET A 55 -12.67 24.96 -4.40
N ARG A 56 -13.07 25.56 -3.27
CA ARG A 56 -14.42 26.13 -3.08
C ARG A 56 -14.74 27.19 -4.15
N LYS A 57 -13.79 28.10 -4.42
CA LYS A 57 -13.93 29.20 -5.40
C LYS A 57 -13.48 28.82 -6.83
N ARG A 58 -13.02 27.59 -7.05
CA ARG A 58 -12.49 27.13 -8.34
C ARG A 58 -13.41 26.09 -8.98
N GLN A 59 -13.38 25.99 -10.30
CA GLN A 59 -13.96 24.85 -11.01
C GLN A 59 -13.00 23.64 -10.92
N GLY A 60 -13.54 22.43 -11.04
CA GLY A 60 -12.72 21.21 -10.99
C GLY A 60 -11.75 21.15 -12.17
N TYR A 61 -10.48 20.84 -11.89
CA TYR A 61 -9.44 20.79 -12.92
C TYR A 61 -9.67 19.63 -13.90
N LYS A 62 -9.46 19.88 -15.20
CA LYS A 62 -9.47 18.86 -16.26
C LYS A 62 -8.09 18.19 -16.35
N LEU A 63 -7.80 17.31 -15.40
CA LEU A 63 -6.50 16.61 -15.28
C LEU A 63 -6.42 15.33 -16.11
N THR A 64 -7.02 15.28 -17.30
CA THR A 64 -7.18 14.03 -18.07
C THR A 64 -5.84 13.38 -18.42
N TYR A 65 -4.89 14.16 -18.95
CA TYR A 65 -3.57 13.65 -19.33
C TYR A 65 -2.72 13.26 -18.11
N THR A 66 -2.73 14.10 -17.06
CA THR A 66 -2.06 13.81 -15.79
C THR A 66 -2.56 12.51 -15.18
N LEU A 67 -3.88 12.30 -15.15
CA LEU A 67 -4.47 11.07 -14.66
C LEU A 67 -4.16 9.87 -15.55
N LEU A 68 -4.10 10.05 -16.87
CA LEU A 68 -3.73 8.97 -17.78
C LEU A 68 -2.31 8.49 -17.49
N ILE A 69 -1.34 9.41 -17.40
CA ILE A 69 0.06 9.09 -17.04
C ILE A 69 0.11 8.45 -15.67
N TYR A 70 -0.53 9.07 -14.67
CA TYR A 70 -0.51 8.57 -13.31
C TYR A 70 -1.09 7.15 -13.21
N ASN A 71 -2.24 6.88 -13.81
CA ASN A 71 -2.83 5.54 -13.84
C ASN A 71 -1.93 4.55 -14.59
N ALA A 72 -1.29 4.95 -15.69
CA ALA A 72 -0.35 4.09 -16.41
C ALA A 72 0.88 3.72 -15.55
N VAL A 73 1.44 4.68 -14.82
CA VAL A 73 2.53 4.45 -13.87
C VAL A 73 2.08 3.52 -12.75
N GLN A 74 0.89 3.74 -12.19
CA GLN A 74 0.32 2.88 -11.15
C GLN A 74 0.10 1.44 -11.64
N VAL A 75 -0.37 1.27 -12.89
CA VAL A 75 -0.47 -0.07 -13.52
C VAL A 75 0.91 -0.70 -13.63
N ALA A 76 1.93 0.02 -14.12
CA ALA A 76 3.28 -0.51 -14.25
C ALA A 76 3.87 -0.95 -12.91
N ILE A 77 3.73 -0.14 -11.86
CA ILE A 77 4.14 -0.47 -10.49
C ILE A 77 3.39 -1.72 -10.00
N SER A 78 2.07 -1.76 -10.19
CA SER A 78 1.24 -2.89 -9.75
C SER A 78 1.58 -4.18 -10.48
N VAL A 79 1.82 -4.16 -11.79
CA VAL A 79 2.25 -5.32 -12.59
C VAL A 79 3.61 -5.81 -12.12
N TYR A 80 4.55 -4.89 -11.85
CA TYR A 80 5.86 -5.25 -11.33
C TYR A 80 5.77 -5.94 -9.96
N LEU A 81 4.93 -5.42 -9.06
CA LEU A 81 4.69 -6.03 -7.75
C LEU A 81 4.01 -7.40 -7.86
N VAL A 82 3.03 -7.55 -8.77
CA VAL A 82 2.39 -8.84 -9.07
C VAL A 82 3.44 -9.85 -9.53
N TYR A 83 4.32 -9.48 -10.47
CA TYR A 83 5.39 -10.35 -10.95
C TYR A 83 6.33 -10.77 -9.81
N ARG A 84 6.79 -9.80 -9.00
CA ARG A 84 7.69 -10.05 -7.86
C ARG A 84 7.07 -10.99 -6.84
N PHE A 85 5.84 -10.70 -6.39
CA PHE A 85 5.16 -11.54 -5.42
C PHE A 85 4.75 -12.90 -5.98
N PHE A 86 4.43 -12.99 -7.27
CA PHE A 86 4.15 -14.27 -7.91
C PHE A 86 5.38 -15.17 -7.92
N MET A 87 6.56 -14.63 -8.25
CA MET A 87 7.82 -15.38 -8.18
C MET A 87 8.15 -15.81 -6.75
N ASP A 88 7.96 -14.91 -5.78
CA ASP A 88 8.12 -15.22 -4.36
C ASP A 88 7.15 -16.35 -3.92
N LEU A 89 5.88 -16.31 -4.35
CA LEU A 89 4.89 -17.36 -4.07
C LEU A 89 5.20 -18.70 -4.77
N LEU A 90 5.75 -18.68 -5.99
CA LEU A 90 6.15 -19.90 -6.68
C LEU A 90 7.32 -20.60 -5.98
N MET A 91 8.27 -19.83 -5.46
CA MET A 91 9.40 -20.38 -4.71
C MET A 91 8.97 -20.93 -3.34
N MET A 92 8.09 -20.22 -2.64
CA MET A 92 7.73 -20.56 -1.26
C MET A 92 6.52 -21.52 -1.14
N GLY A 93 5.68 -21.57 -2.17
CA GLY A 93 4.37 -22.22 -2.17
C GLY A 93 3.27 -21.36 -1.54
N LEU A 94 2.01 -21.68 -1.81
CA LEU A 94 0.85 -20.98 -1.21
C LEU A 94 0.78 -21.14 0.31
N VAL A 95 1.22 -22.29 0.82
CA VAL A 95 1.38 -22.58 2.24
C VAL A 95 2.85 -22.93 2.48
N PRO A 96 3.64 -22.01 3.04
CA PRO A 96 5.06 -22.25 3.25
C PRO A 96 5.23 -23.37 4.27
N ARG A 97 5.94 -24.43 3.87
CA ARG A 97 6.29 -25.55 4.76
C ARG A 97 7.49 -25.23 5.67
N HIS A 98 8.24 -24.18 5.33
CA HIS A 98 9.45 -23.73 6.01
C HIS A 98 9.42 -22.21 6.26
N CYS A 99 10.15 -21.77 7.28
CA CYS A 99 10.30 -20.35 7.61
C CYS A 99 11.38 -19.72 6.72
N TYR A 100 10.99 -19.13 5.58
CA TYR A 100 11.91 -18.46 4.65
C TYR A 100 12.53 -17.15 5.19
N MET A 101 12.10 -16.69 6.38
CA MET A 101 12.64 -15.48 7.01
C MET A 101 13.95 -15.74 7.78
N ASP A 102 14.28 -17.00 8.05
CA ASP A 102 15.53 -17.38 8.73
C ASP A 102 16.71 -17.51 7.75
N GLU A 103 16.41 -17.58 6.45
CA GLU A 103 17.40 -17.61 5.36
C GLU A 103 17.74 -16.19 4.89
N GLY A 104 18.99 -15.75 5.02
CA GLY A 104 19.43 -14.39 4.65
C GLY A 104 19.03 -13.93 3.23
N PRO A 105 19.25 -14.73 2.17
CA PRO A 105 18.90 -14.34 0.80
C PRO A 105 17.39 -14.25 0.55
N SER A 106 16.61 -15.22 1.06
CA SER A 106 15.16 -15.26 0.94
C SER A 106 14.52 -14.11 1.74
N ARG A 107 15.00 -13.88 2.97
CA ARG A 107 14.60 -12.75 3.81
C ARG A 107 14.79 -11.42 3.10
N SER A 108 16.00 -11.13 2.62
CA SER A 108 16.32 -9.84 1.99
C SER A 108 15.41 -9.56 0.79
N ARG A 109 15.11 -10.59 -0.02
CA ARG A 109 14.20 -10.50 -1.15
C ARG A 109 12.76 -10.16 -0.73
N ILE A 110 12.23 -10.87 0.27
CA ILE A 110 10.89 -10.65 0.80
C ILE A 110 10.77 -9.23 1.39
N LEU A 111 11.74 -8.83 2.22
CA LEU A 111 11.78 -7.50 2.82
C LEU A 111 11.77 -6.40 1.76
N PHE A 112 12.58 -6.56 0.71
CA PHE A 112 12.61 -5.60 -0.39
C PHE A 112 11.30 -5.59 -1.20
N SER A 113 10.70 -6.76 -1.49
CA SER A 113 9.38 -6.85 -2.15
C SER A 113 8.29 -6.16 -1.32
N THR A 114 8.27 -6.36 0.00
CA THR A 114 7.32 -5.71 0.92
C THR A 114 7.58 -4.20 1.05
N TYR A 115 8.85 -3.77 1.06
CA TYR A 115 9.21 -2.35 1.02
C TYR A 115 8.67 -1.67 -0.24
N LEU A 116 8.86 -2.28 -1.42
CA LEU A 116 8.31 -1.75 -2.68
C LEU A 116 6.78 -1.64 -2.63
N TYR A 117 6.10 -2.64 -2.06
CA TYR A 117 4.66 -2.59 -1.86
C TYR A 117 4.24 -1.44 -0.93
N TRP A 118 4.96 -1.19 0.16
CA TRP A 118 4.73 -0.02 1.02
C TRP A 118 4.93 1.29 0.27
N THR A 119 5.99 1.41 -0.55
CA THR A 119 6.19 2.62 -1.37
C THR A 119 5.05 2.84 -2.37
N ALA A 120 4.51 1.76 -2.96
CA ALA A 120 3.32 1.87 -3.80
C ALA A 120 2.14 2.44 -3.01
N LYS A 121 1.88 1.99 -1.77
CA LYS A 121 0.83 2.56 -0.90
C LYS A 121 0.99 4.04 -0.62
N LEU A 122 2.22 4.55 -0.50
CA LEU A 122 2.45 5.99 -0.42
C LEU A 122 2.01 6.72 -1.70
N THR A 123 2.30 6.16 -2.88
CA THR A 123 1.91 6.79 -4.15
C THR A 123 0.39 6.82 -4.34
N GLU A 124 -0.35 5.85 -3.80
CA GLU A 124 -1.82 5.81 -3.85
C GLU A 124 -2.49 6.95 -3.08
N LEU A 125 -1.79 7.61 -2.15
CA LEU A 125 -2.29 8.81 -1.49
C LEU A 125 -2.56 9.94 -2.48
N LEU A 126 -1.93 9.94 -3.65
CA LEU A 126 -2.21 10.92 -4.70
C LEU A 126 -3.61 10.77 -5.32
N ASP A 127 -4.25 9.59 -5.21
CA ASP A 127 -5.60 9.36 -5.73
C ASP A 127 -6.60 10.35 -5.14
N THR A 128 -6.57 10.54 -3.83
CA THR A 128 -7.47 11.45 -3.11
C THR A 128 -7.11 12.91 -3.37
N VAL A 129 -5.83 13.23 -3.54
CA VAL A 129 -5.39 14.56 -3.97
C VAL A 129 -6.02 14.90 -5.32
N PHE A 130 -6.00 13.98 -6.29
CA PHE A 130 -6.67 14.17 -7.57
C PHE A 130 -8.19 14.26 -7.45
N PHE A 131 -8.83 13.51 -6.54
CA PHE A 131 -10.27 13.64 -6.30
C PHE A 131 -10.65 15.03 -5.77
N VAL A 132 -9.86 15.59 -4.85
CA VAL A 132 -10.06 16.95 -4.33
C VAL A 132 -9.91 17.99 -5.45
N LEU A 133 -8.82 17.91 -6.23
CA LEU A 133 -8.55 18.84 -7.33
C LEU A 133 -9.61 18.77 -8.45
N ARG A 134 -10.30 17.64 -8.60
CA ARG A 134 -11.39 17.46 -9.57
C ARG A 134 -12.77 17.77 -9.02
N LYS A 135 -12.88 18.16 -7.75
CA LYS A 135 -14.16 18.33 -7.02
C LYS A 135 -15.05 17.09 -7.11
N LYS A 136 -14.42 15.91 -6.91
CA LYS A 136 -15.09 14.61 -6.88
C LYS A 136 -15.29 14.15 -5.44
N ASP A 137 -15.84 15.02 -4.61
CA ASP A 137 -15.98 14.80 -3.16
C ASP A 137 -16.79 13.54 -2.82
N LYS A 138 -17.73 13.14 -3.69
CA LYS A 138 -18.48 11.87 -3.57
C LYS A 138 -17.60 10.62 -3.59
N GLN A 139 -16.39 10.70 -4.14
CA GLN A 139 -15.43 9.57 -4.15
C GLN A 139 -14.59 9.52 -2.88
N ILE A 140 -14.47 10.64 -2.15
CA ILE A 140 -13.71 10.75 -0.91
C ILE A 140 -14.64 10.36 0.25
N THR A 141 -14.85 9.05 0.40
CA THR A 141 -15.62 8.51 1.53
C THR A 141 -14.73 8.32 2.75
N PHE A 142 -15.35 8.26 3.94
CA PHE A 142 -14.64 7.91 5.17
C PHE A 142 -13.88 6.58 5.02
N LEU A 143 -14.53 5.57 4.45
CA LEU A 143 -13.93 4.25 4.24
C LEU A 143 -12.68 4.34 3.36
N HIS A 144 -12.72 5.11 2.28
CA HIS A 144 -11.58 5.30 1.40
C HIS A 144 -10.42 5.98 2.13
N LEU A 145 -10.67 7.09 2.82
CA LEU A 145 -9.63 7.82 3.55
C LEU A 145 -9.03 7.00 4.71
N TYR A 146 -9.88 6.30 5.47
CA TYR A 146 -9.48 5.38 6.52
C TYR A 146 -8.61 4.24 5.96
N HIS A 147 -9.06 3.61 4.86
CA HIS A 147 -8.33 2.54 4.21
C HIS A 147 -6.92 3.00 3.76
N HIS A 148 -6.82 4.10 3.01
CA HIS A 148 -5.51 4.58 2.53
C HIS A 148 -4.56 4.93 3.69
N THR A 149 -5.07 5.52 4.77
CA THR A 149 -4.26 5.87 5.94
C THR A 149 -3.78 4.63 6.69
N VAL A 150 -4.69 3.69 6.97
CA VAL A 150 -4.37 2.45 7.70
C VAL A 150 -3.47 1.53 6.87
N MET A 151 -3.64 1.48 5.55
CA MET A 151 -2.77 0.67 4.69
C MET A 151 -1.33 1.18 4.72
N VAL A 152 -1.09 2.49 4.73
CA VAL A 152 0.27 3.04 4.81
C VAL A 152 0.91 2.76 6.17
N ILE A 153 0.23 3.07 7.28
CA ILE A 153 0.78 2.85 8.63
C ILE A 153 0.90 1.35 8.93
N GLY A 154 -0.13 0.58 8.60
CA GLY A 154 -0.20 -0.85 8.88
C GLY A 154 0.87 -1.62 8.12
N THR A 155 1.06 -1.36 6.83
CA THR A 155 2.11 -2.03 6.05
C THR A 155 3.51 -1.61 6.48
N TRP A 156 3.71 -0.35 6.90
CA TRP A 156 4.96 0.11 7.51
C TRP A 156 5.27 -0.64 8.80
N ALA A 157 4.30 -0.71 9.72
CA ALA A 157 4.47 -1.38 11.01
C ALA A 157 4.68 -2.89 10.85
N LEU A 158 3.96 -3.51 9.92
CA LEU A 158 4.12 -4.93 9.60
C LEU A 158 5.51 -5.19 8.99
N LEU A 159 5.99 -4.34 8.09
CA LEU A 159 7.35 -4.45 7.57
C LEU A 159 8.41 -4.28 8.68
N LYS A 160 8.26 -3.26 9.53
CA LYS A 160 9.22 -2.93 10.59
C LYS A 160 9.31 -3.99 11.69
N TYR A 161 8.16 -4.46 12.19
CA TYR A 161 8.10 -5.30 13.39
C TYR A 161 7.81 -6.77 13.11
N TRP A 162 6.99 -7.07 12.09
CA TRP A 162 6.46 -8.42 11.84
C TRP A 162 6.42 -8.79 10.35
N PRO A 163 7.55 -8.72 9.63
CA PRO A 163 7.58 -9.12 8.23
C PRO A 163 7.29 -10.61 8.14
N SER A 164 6.31 -10.95 7.30
CA SER A 164 5.72 -12.28 7.22
C SER A 164 5.38 -12.65 5.78
N HIS A 165 5.48 -13.95 5.48
CA HIS A 165 5.03 -14.53 4.21
C HIS A 165 3.57 -14.20 3.89
N THR A 166 2.70 -14.10 4.90
CA THR A 166 1.28 -13.76 4.70
C THR A 166 1.12 -12.39 4.02
N LEU A 167 2.04 -11.45 4.26
CA LEU A 167 2.04 -10.14 3.59
C LEU A 167 2.34 -10.24 2.10
N VAL A 168 3.13 -11.22 1.68
CA VAL A 168 3.43 -11.48 0.27
C VAL A 168 2.17 -11.95 -0.46
N PHE A 169 1.41 -12.88 0.14
CA PHE A 169 0.16 -13.36 -0.46
C PHE A 169 -0.92 -12.27 -0.51
N ILE A 170 -1.13 -11.55 0.59
CA ILE A 170 -2.09 -10.43 0.63
C ILE A 170 -1.65 -9.31 -0.32
N GLY A 171 -0.35 -9.00 -0.35
CA GLY A 171 0.24 -8.02 -1.26
C GLY A 171 0.09 -8.38 -2.73
N PHE A 172 0.23 -9.67 -3.08
CA PHE A 172 -0.04 -10.20 -4.42
C PHE A 172 -1.49 -9.95 -4.84
N LEU A 173 -2.45 -10.41 -4.04
CA LEU A 173 -3.88 -10.24 -4.35
C LEU A 173 -4.24 -8.77 -4.46
N ASN A 174 -3.77 -7.94 -3.54
CA ASN A 174 -4.01 -6.51 -3.57
C ASN A 174 -3.40 -5.86 -4.82
N SER A 175 -2.13 -6.14 -5.14
CA SER A 175 -1.48 -5.59 -6.34
C SER A 175 -2.21 -6.01 -7.61
N LEU A 176 -2.72 -7.25 -7.66
CA LEU A 176 -3.52 -7.74 -8.78
C LEU A 176 -4.83 -6.95 -8.94
N VAL A 177 -5.55 -6.69 -7.84
CA VAL A 177 -6.73 -5.80 -7.86
C VAL A 177 -6.35 -4.42 -8.39
N HIS A 178 -5.22 -3.87 -7.94
CA HIS A 178 -4.75 -2.55 -8.34
C HIS A 178 -4.39 -2.46 -9.83
N VAL A 179 -3.83 -3.52 -10.44
CA VAL A 179 -3.66 -3.61 -11.90
C VAL A 179 -4.99 -3.40 -12.61
N PHE A 180 -6.03 -4.14 -12.24
CA PHE A 180 -7.34 -4.02 -12.87
C PHE A 180 -7.99 -2.67 -12.58
N MET A 181 -7.86 -2.16 -11.35
CA MET A 181 -8.45 -0.90 -10.92
C MET A 181 -7.85 0.30 -11.66
N TYR A 182 -6.52 0.41 -11.70
CA TYR A 182 -5.86 1.52 -12.39
C TYR A 182 -5.96 1.41 -13.90
N THR A 183 -6.01 0.19 -14.46
CA THR A 183 -6.34 0.01 -15.88
C THR A 183 -7.75 0.52 -16.18
N TYR A 184 -8.74 0.21 -15.33
CA TYR A 184 -10.09 0.74 -15.47
C TYR A 184 -10.10 2.28 -15.41
N TYR A 185 -9.40 2.89 -14.46
CA TYR A 185 -9.36 4.34 -14.32
C TYR A 185 -8.63 5.04 -15.48
N GLY A 186 -7.55 4.44 -15.99
CA GLY A 186 -6.84 4.92 -17.18
C GLY A 186 -7.73 4.90 -18.42
N LEU A 187 -8.41 3.77 -18.67
CA LEU A 187 -9.34 3.64 -19.79
C LEU A 187 -10.56 4.57 -19.66
N ALA A 188 -11.08 4.75 -18.44
CA ALA A 188 -12.19 5.67 -18.18
C ALA A 188 -11.80 7.14 -18.41
N ALA A 189 -10.51 7.48 -18.28
CA ALA A 189 -10.01 8.83 -18.55
C ALA A 189 -9.96 9.16 -20.06
N LEU A 190 -9.91 8.15 -20.95
CA LEU A 190 -9.92 8.32 -22.41
C LEU A 190 -11.28 8.80 -22.97
N GLY A 191 -12.29 8.94 -22.12
CA GLY A 191 -13.56 9.58 -22.45
C GLY A 191 -14.72 8.62 -22.74
N PRO A 192 -15.90 9.16 -23.10
CA PRO A 192 -17.14 8.40 -23.22
C PRO A 192 -17.10 7.31 -24.30
N ASN A 193 -16.25 7.48 -25.32
CA ASN A 193 -16.07 6.51 -26.40
C ASN A 193 -15.44 5.19 -25.93
N VAL A 194 -14.61 5.23 -24.88
CA VAL A 194 -14.00 4.04 -24.27
C VAL A 194 -14.81 3.61 -23.05
N ALA A 195 -15.35 4.57 -22.29
CA ALA A 195 -16.13 4.29 -21.09
C ALA A 195 -17.39 3.44 -21.34
N LYS A 196 -17.98 3.51 -22.54
CA LYS A 196 -19.12 2.67 -22.92
C LYS A 196 -18.80 1.17 -22.95
N TYR A 197 -17.54 0.79 -23.16
CA TYR A 197 -17.09 -0.60 -23.15
C TYR A 197 -16.69 -1.10 -21.75
N LEU A 198 -16.62 -0.20 -20.76
CA LEU A 198 -16.21 -0.52 -19.38
C LEU A 198 -17.37 -1.08 -18.54
N THR A 199 -18.01 -2.14 -19.03
CA THR A 199 -19.14 -2.82 -18.37
C THR A 199 -18.72 -3.64 -17.13
N TRP A 200 -17.43 -3.98 -17.02
CA TRP A 200 -16.90 -4.82 -15.93
C TRP A 200 -16.73 -4.12 -14.57
N LYS A 201 -17.18 -2.86 -14.43
CA LYS A 201 -17.13 -2.11 -13.16
C LYS A 201 -17.69 -2.92 -11.98
N LYS A 202 -18.82 -3.61 -12.20
CA LYS A 202 -19.48 -4.43 -11.17
C LYS A 202 -18.63 -5.63 -10.73
N HIS A 203 -17.88 -6.25 -11.65
CA HIS A 203 -16.98 -7.37 -11.33
C HIS A 203 -15.76 -6.89 -10.54
N MET A 204 -15.22 -5.73 -10.89
CA MET A 204 -14.12 -5.09 -10.15
C MET A 204 -14.53 -4.78 -8.70
N THR A 205 -15.73 -4.22 -8.48
CA THR A 205 -16.23 -3.97 -7.13
C THR A 205 -16.41 -5.26 -6.31
N LYS A 206 -16.85 -6.35 -6.93
CA LYS A 206 -16.90 -7.66 -6.26
C LYS A 206 -15.51 -8.16 -5.90
N PHE A 207 -14.52 -8.00 -6.77
CA PHE A 207 -13.14 -8.42 -6.53
C PHE A 207 -12.46 -7.61 -5.41
N GLN A 208 -12.72 -6.29 -5.36
CA GLN A 208 -12.29 -5.41 -4.27
C GLN A 208 -12.92 -5.82 -2.93
N LEU A 209 -14.22 -6.15 -2.91
CA LEU A 209 -14.90 -6.61 -1.71
C LEU A 209 -14.35 -7.95 -1.22
N VAL A 210 -14.09 -8.90 -2.11
CA VAL A 210 -13.48 -10.18 -1.74
C VAL A 210 -12.09 -9.96 -1.14
N SER A 211 -11.27 -9.11 -1.74
CA SER A 211 -9.93 -8.77 -1.21
C SER A 211 -9.99 -8.06 0.14
N TYR A 212 -11.04 -7.28 0.41
CA TYR A 212 -11.26 -6.64 1.70
C TYR A 212 -11.76 -7.62 2.78
N ASN A 213 -12.54 -8.63 2.39
CA ASN A 213 -13.05 -9.68 3.30
C ASN A 213 -12.04 -10.79 3.60
N ILE A 214 -10.89 -10.83 2.91
CA ILE A 214 -9.78 -11.78 3.19
C ILE A 214 -8.80 -11.21 4.25
N LYS A 215 -9.17 -10.10 4.92
CA LYS A 215 -8.42 -9.56 6.07
C LYS A 215 -8.85 -10.18 7.40
#